data_AF-A0A831WXN0-F1
#
_entry.id   AF-A0A831WXN0-F1
#
_cell.length_a   1.000
_cell.length_b   1.000
_cell.length_c   1.000
_cell.angle_alpha   90.00
_cell.angle_beta   90.00
_cell.angle_gamma   90.00
#
_symmetry.space_group_name_H-M   'P 1'
#
loop_
_entity.id
_entity.type
_entity.pdbx_description
1 polymer ?
#
loop_
_entity_poly.entity_id
_entity_poly.type
_entity_poly.pdbx_seq_one_letter_code
_entity_poly.pdbx_strand_id
1 'polypeptide(L)'
;MDPSQSPPNPDNFAGDIRNAKVKFVNRDAGNAVLCTASVGLVSMADTTVGTATCNWTASIGANDSVQFTIGVVVGDIPLSLSYYSRDHGDDNTTVTVSKSLNNFITGGGYLNLVNSSGICAGAVGSKNNFGFNVKYNKSLTNLQGNMNIIIRSSQSCTPGHSGPRVYQIKTNSMDNLTVNSSTGVATFTSKANIRDITDPYNPIPLDAVGNGTLRVTMDDNGEPGKNDTIGITMWNKAGGMWFSSRWDGTRTVEQLLGGGNLQVR
;
A
#
# COMPACT_ATOMS: atom_id res chain seq x y z
N MET A 1 -6.88 -28.69 0.65
CA MET A 1 -6.80 -27.23 0.51
C MET A 1 -7.30 -26.68 1.82
N ASP A 2 -6.38 -26.19 2.65
CA ASP A 2 -6.58 -26.03 4.09
C ASP A 2 -6.98 -24.58 4.45
N PRO A 3 -8.18 -24.35 5.02
CA PRO A 3 -8.65 -23.04 5.48
C PRO A 3 -7.90 -22.48 6.72
N SER A 4 -6.80 -23.10 7.17
CA SER A 4 -6.04 -22.69 8.35
C SER A 4 -4.87 -21.69 8.12
N GLN A 5 -4.60 -21.26 6.88
CA GLN A 5 -3.38 -20.49 6.57
C GLN A 5 -3.55 -18.95 6.50
N SER A 6 -4.56 -18.39 7.15
CA SER A 6 -4.53 -16.98 7.55
C SER A 6 -5.36 -16.76 8.81
N PRO A 7 -4.75 -16.34 9.94
CA PRO A 7 -5.52 -15.87 11.08
C PRO A 7 -6.38 -14.64 10.73
N PRO A 8 -7.54 -14.51 11.37
CA PRO A 8 -8.05 -15.42 12.40
C PRO A 8 -8.77 -16.63 11.79
N ASN A 9 -8.69 -17.77 12.48
CA ASN A 9 -9.46 -18.99 12.23
C ASN A 9 -10.91 -18.67 11.83
N PRO A 10 -11.57 -19.46 10.95
CA PRO A 10 -12.98 -19.28 10.66
C PRO A 10 -13.79 -19.30 11.97
N ASP A 11 -14.46 -18.19 12.25
CA ASP A 11 -15.39 -18.07 13.35
C ASP A 11 -16.60 -18.97 13.06
N ASN A 12 -16.69 -20.09 13.80
CA ASN A 12 -17.79 -21.05 13.66
C ASN A 12 -19.14 -20.46 14.09
N PHE A 13 -19.16 -19.26 14.67
CA PHE A 13 -20.34 -18.53 15.10
C PHE A 13 -20.32 -17.08 14.59
N ALA A 14 -20.07 -16.91 13.29
CA ALA A 14 -19.95 -15.62 12.61
C ALA A 14 -21.12 -14.64 12.83
N GLY A 15 -22.28 -15.08 13.35
CA GLY A 15 -23.38 -14.21 13.76
C GLY A 15 -24.07 -13.47 12.61
N ASP A 16 -24.78 -12.40 12.95
CA ASP A 16 -25.37 -11.48 11.98
C ASP A 16 -24.45 -10.27 11.78
N ILE A 17 -23.82 -10.20 10.60
CA ILE A 17 -22.79 -9.23 10.25
C ILE A 17 -23.31 -7.79 10.25
N ARG A 18 -24.63 -7.57 10.22
CA ARG A 18 -25.23 -6.24 10.33
C ARG A 18 -25.00 -5.59 11.69
N ASN A 19 -24.63 -6.36 12.72
CA ASN A 19 -24.24 -5.80 14.03
C ASN A 19 -22.82 -5.22 14.03
N ALA A 20 -22.04 -5.42 12.96
CA ALA A 20 -20.74 -4.79 12.80
C ALA A 20 -20.88 -3.29 12.52
N LYS A 21 -19.99 -2.50 13.11
CA LYS A 21 -19.82 -1.08 12.81
C LYS A 21 -18.50 -0.89 12.11
N VAL A 22 -18.50 -0.26 10.92
CA VAL A 22 -17.28 -0.05 10.15
C VAL A 22 -16.89 1.42 10.20
N LYS A 23 -15.62 1.70 10.43
CA LYS A 23 -15.02 3.01 10.29
C LYS A 23 -13.90 2.92 9.26
N PHE A 24 -13.88 3.85 8.32
CA PHE A 24 -12.71 4.05 7.48
C PHE A 24 -11.89 5.17 8.11
N VAL A 25 -10.59 4.93 8.26
CA VAL A 25 -9.68 5.83 8.98
C VAL A 25 -8.49 6.18 8.11
N ASN A 26 -7.93 7.37 8.33
CA ASN A 26 -6.63 7.75 7.79
C ASN A 26 -5.53 7.40 8.81
N ARG A 27 -4.74 6.37 8.52
CA ARG A 27 -3.63 5.92 9.38
C ARG A 27 -2.53 6.98 9.51
N ASP A 28 -2.39 7.83 8.49
CA ASP A 28 -1.36 8.87 8.47
C ASP A 28 -1.72 10.08 9.33
N ALA A 29 -2.99 10.23 9.70
CA ALA A 29 -3.51 11.31 10.54
C ALA A 29 -3.93 10.80 11.92
N GLY A 30 -3.15 9.89 12.51
CA GLY A 30 -3.41 9.37 13.86
C GLY A 30 -4.74 8.61 13.97
N ASN A 31 -5.08 7.82 12.94
CA ASN A 31 -6.36 7.11 12.82
C ASN A 31 -7.59 8.03 12.80
N ALA A 32 -7.46 9.24 12.24
CA ALA A 32 -8.59 10.15 12.03
C ALA A 32 -9.72 9.44 11.26
N VAL A 33 -10.93 9.46 11.81
CA VAL A 33 -12.11 8.86 11.18
C VAL A 33 -12.48 9.68 9.94
N LEU A 34 -12.46 9.03 8.78
CA LEU A 34 -12.92 9.63 7.53
C LEU A 34 -14.44 9.56 7.42
N CYS A 35 -15.00 8.46 7.90
CA CYS A 35 -16.43 8.18 7.91
C CYS A 35 -16.74 6.91 8.70
N THR A 36 -18.01 6.77 9.06
CA THR A 36 -18.59 5.54 9.60
C THR A 36 -19.62 4.99 8.62
N ALA A 37 -19.73 3.67 8.57
CA ALA A 37 -20.65 2.98 7.67
C ALA A 37 -21.33 1.81 8.40
N SER A 38 -22.63 1.67 8.18
CA SER A 38 -23.38 0.47 8.55
C SER A 38 -23.12 -0.65 7.54
N VAL A 39 -23.23 -1.90 7.99
CA VAL A 39 -23.09 -3.07 7.12
C VAL A 39 -24.46 -3.49 6.58
N GLY A 40 -24.56 -3.60 5.26
CA GLY A 40 -25.70 -4.21 4.56
C GLY A 40 -25.36 -5.61 4.06
N LEU A 41 -26.33 -6.53 4.00
CA LEU A 41 -26.08 -7.89 3.52
C LEU A 41 -25.81 -7.91 2.01
N VAL A 42 -24.89 -8.77 1.58
CA VAL A 42 -24.69 -9.07 0.15
C VAL A 42 -25.87 -9.86 -0.40
N SER A 43 -26.41 -10.77 0.41
CA SER A 43 -27.57 -11.59 0.08
C SER A 43 -28.43 -11.76 1.33
N MET A 44 -29.75 -11.72 1.18
CA MET A 44 -30.67 -11.96 2.29
C MET A 44 -30.63 -13.41 2.82
N ALA A 45 -30.06 -14.34 2.02
CA ALA A 45 -29.93 -15.74 2.40
C ALA A 45 -28.68 -16.03 3.26
N ASP A 46 -27.76 -15.08 3.38
CA ASP A 46 -26.52 -15.23 4.13
C ASP A 46 -26.30 -14.01 5.03
N THR A 47 -26.55 -14.19 6.34
CA THR A 47 -26.38 -13.12 7.33
C THR A 47 -24.94 -12.91 7.75
N THR A 48 -24.00 -13.72 7.26
CA THR A 48 -22.59 -13.66 7.68
C THR A 48 -21.74 -12.78 6.76
N VAL A 49 -22.26 -12.40 5.58
CA VAL A 49 -21.53 -11.63 4.57
C VAL A 49 -22.25 -10.32 4.24
N GLY A 50 -21.52 -9.22 4.34
CA GLY A 50 -22.05 -7.88 4.07
C GLY A 50 -21.03 -6.93 3.46
N THR A 51 -21.50 -5.76 3.08
CA THR A 51 -20.69 -4.65 2.56
C THR A 51 -20.92 -3.39 3.37
N ALA A 52 -19.87 -2.58 3.47
CA ALA A 52 -19.92 -1.24 4.01
C ALA A 52 -19.30 -0.28 2.99
N THR A 53 -19.96 0.84 2.74
CA THR A 53 -19.51 1.84 1.77
C THR A 53 -19.40 3.20 2.43
N CYS A 54 -18.41 3.96 1.99
CA CYS A 54 -18.21 5.32 2.45
C CYS A 54 -17.88 6.25 1.29
N ASN A 55 -18.53 7.41 1.29
CA ASN A 55 -18.14 8.55 0.47
C ASN A 55 -17.26 9.47 1.32
N TRP A 56 -16.05 9.72 0.84
CA TRP A 56 -15.11 10.63 1.48
C TRP A 56 -14.54 11.59 0.44
N THR A 57 -14.59 12.89 0.74
CA THR A 57 -13.96 13.92 -0.07
C THR A 57 -12.53 14.13 0.43
N ALA A 58 -11.56 13.68 -0.35
CA ALA A 58 -10.15 13.89 -0.04
C ALA A 58 -9.76 15.36 -0.17
N SER A 59 -9.14 15.91 0.87
CA SER A 59 -8.49 17.22 0.82
C SER A 59 -6.99 17.03 0.68
N ILE A 60 -6.43 17.51 -0.42
CA ILE A 60 -4.97 17.56 -0.65
C ILE A 60 -4.38 18.95 -0.35
N GLY A 61 -5.23 19.92 0.03
CA GLY A 61 -4.81 21.30 0.30
C GLY A 61 -4.09 21.93 -0.89
N ALA A 62 -2.96 22.60 -0.60
CA ALA A 62 -2.11 23.19 -1.64
C ALA A 62 -1.24 22.15 -2.39
N ASN A 63 -1.18 20.91 -1.93
CA ASN A 63 -0.35 19.88 -2.54
C ASN A 63 -0.85 19.50 -3.93
N ASP A 64 0.05 18.93 -4.72
CA ASP A 64 -0.25 18.46 -6.06
C ASP A 64 -0.69 16.99 -6.08
N SER A 65 -0.21 16.22 -5.13
CA SER A 65 -0.64 14.86 -4.87
C SER A 65 -0.36 14.47 -3.43
N VAL A 66 -1.26 13.67 -2.87
CA VAL A 66 -1.14 13.10 -1.52
C VAL A 66 -1.50 11.63 -1.59
N GLN A 67 -0.69 10.80 -0.93
CA GLN A 67 -1.04 9.41 -0.66
C GLN A 67 -1.62 9.30 0.74
N PHE A 68 -2.75 8.61 0.84
CA PHE A 68 -3.42 8.29 2.09
C PHE A 68 -3.33 6.79 2.35
N THR A 69 -2.92 6.43 3.56
CA THR A 69 -3.03 5.07 4.06
C THR A 69 -4.39 4.91 4.71
N ILE A 70 -5.33 4.33 3.97
CA ILE A 70 -6.70 4.10 4.43
C ILE A 70 -6.75 2.77 5.17
N GLY A 71 -7.26 2.78 6.40
CA GLY A 71 -7.53 1.59 7.18
C GLY A 71 -9.02 1.32 7.34
N VAL A 72 -9.35 0.06 7.61
CA VAL A 72 -10.69 -0.38 7.99
C VAL A 72 -10.66 -0.80 9.44
N VAL A 73 -11.55 -0.23 10.26
CA VAL A 73 -11.75 -0.59 11.66
C VAL A 73 -13.16 -1.14 11.80
N VAL A 74 -13.28 -2.37 12.27
CA VAL A 74 -14.55 -3.01 12.60
C VAL A 74 -14.71 -3.03 14.11
N GLY A 75 -15.83 -2.50 14.59
CA GLY A 75 -16.23 -2.44 16.00
C GLY A 75 -16.24 -1.03 16.60
N ASP A 76 -16.71 -0.94 17.85
CA ASP A 76 -16.64 0.27 18.67
C ASP A 76 -15.37 0.28 19.54
N ILE A 77 -14.93 1.46 19.99
CA ILE A 77 -13.85 1.58 20.97
C ILE A 77 -14.52 1.75 22.36
N PRO A 78 -14.17 0.94 23.37
CA PRO A 78 -13.19 -0.16 23.33
C PRO A 78 -13.76 -1.41 22.61
N LEU A 79 -12.92 -2.05 21.80
CA LEU A 79 -13.29 -3.22 20.97
C LEU A 79 -13.83 -4.39 21.78
N SER A 80 -13.52 -4.46 23.08
CA SER A 80 -13.96 -5.50 24.01
C SER A 80 -15.48 -5.57 24.23
N LEU A 81 -16.23 -4.56 23.80
CA LEU A 81 -17.68 -4.51 23.95
C LEU A 81 -18.43 -4.67 22.60
N SER A 82 -17.71 -4.98 21.52
CA SER A 82 -18.31 -5.05 20.19
C SER A 82 -18.55 -6.50 19.76
N TYR A 83 -19.66 -6.72 19.04
CA TYR A 83 -20.00 -8.03 18.45
C TYR A 83 -18.94 -8.50 17.44
N TYR A 84 -18.26 -7.54 16.80
CA TYR A 84 -17.18 -7.77 15.85
C TYR A 84 -16.03 -6.84 16.17
N SER A 85 -14.80 -7.35 16.08
CA SER A 85 -13.60 -6.52 16.23
C SER A 85 -12.56 -6.88 15.18
N ARG A 86 -12.06 -5.86 14.46
CA ARG A 86 -10.91 -6.00 13.57
C ARG A 86 -10.26 -4.65 13.33
N ASP A 87 -8.98 -4.56 13.65
CA ASP A 87 -8.12 -3.45 13.25
C ASP A 87 -6.73 -4.02 12.99
N HIS A 88 -6.39 -4.24 11.73
CA HIS A 88 -5.14 -4.90 11.34
C HIS A 88 -4.51 -4.23 10.12
N GLY A 89 -3.17 -4.26 10.06
CA GLY A 89 -2.40 -3.72 8.94
C GLY A 89 -2.77 -4.32 7.58
N ASP A 90 -3.24 -5.57 7.57
CA ASP A 90 -3.62 -6.28 6.33
C ASP A 90 -4.76 -5.61 5.58
N ASP A 91 -5.62 -4.86 6.27
CA ASP A 91 -6.77 -4.19 5.69
C ASP A 91 -6.44 -2.80 5.16
N ASN A 92 -5.20 -2.34 5.38
CA ASN A 92 -4.78 -1.04 4.93
C ASN A 92 -4.54 -1.04 3.40
N THR A 93 -4.93 0.05 2.76
CA THR A 93 -4.67 0.31 1.34
C THR A 93 -4.12 1.71 1.13
N THR A 94 -3.33 1.90 0.07
CA THR A 94 -2.89 3.21 -0.37
C THR A 94 -3.88 3.78 -1.37
N VAL A 95 -4.32 5.02 -1.15
CA VAL A 95 -5.12 5.81 -2.10
C VAL A 95 -4.34 7.07 -2.46
N THR A 96 -4.08 7.27 -3.75
CA THR A 96 -3.43 8.49 -4.26
C THR A 96 -4.48 9.43 -4.82
N VAL A 97 -4.45 10.70 -4.39
CA VAL A 97 -5.28 11.76 -4.99
C VAL A 97 -4.35 12.84 -5.53
N SER A 98 -4.50 13.18 -6.81
CA SER A 98 -3.60 14.06 -7.54
C SER A 98 -4.35 15.10 -8.38
N LYS A 99 -3.78 16.30 -8.53
CA LYS A 99 -4.16 17.24 -9.57
C LYS A 99 -3.62 16.75 -10.93
N SER A 100 -4.30 17.10 -12.01
CA SER A 100 -3.76 16.94 -13.36
C SER A 100 -2.71 18.03 -13.62
N LEU A 101 -1.45 17.66 -13.80
CA LEU A 101 -0.31 18.58 -14.00
C LEU A 101 0.60 18.10 -15.14
N ASN A 102 1.41 19.01 -15.69
CA ASN A 102 2.45 18.73 -16.69
C ASN A 102 3.81 18.51 -16.02
N ASN A 103 4.72 17.77 -16.67
CA ASN A 103 6.07 17.45 -16.16
C ASN A 103 6.05 16.77 -14.78
N PHE A 104 5.21 15.76 -14.67
CA PHE A 104 4.76 15.16 -13.41
C PHE A 104 4.46 13.69 -13.64
N ILE A 105 5.15 12.81 -12.92
CA ILE A 105 4.76 11.41 -12.85
C ILE A 105 3.93 11.19 -11.59
N THR A 106 2.84 10.44 -11.71
CA THR A 106 1.98 10.08 -10.58
C THR A 106 1.35 8.73 -10.83
N GLY A 107 0.97 8.07 -9.75
CA GLY A 107 0.29 6.80 -9.89
C GLY A 107 -0.18 6.28 -8.55
N GLY A 108 -1.12 5.35 -8.62
CA GLY A 108 -1.64 4.66 -7.46
C GLY A 108 -2.32 3.38 -7.87
N GLY A 109 -2.19 2.35 -7.05
CA GLY A 109 -2.72 1.04 -7.40
C GLY A 109 -2.13 -0.06 -6.54
N TYR A 110 -2.15 -1.27 -7.09
CA TYR A 110 -1.51 -2.43 -6.48
C TYR A 110 -1.02 -3.43 -7.52
N LEU A 111 0.00 -4.19 -7.13
CA LEU A 111 0.41 -5.43 -7.81
C LEU A 111 -0.18 -6.64 -7.07
N ASN A 112 -0.49 -7.72 -7.81
CA ASN A 112 -0.70 -9.05 -7.23
C ASN A 112 0.65 -9.78 -7.23
N LEU A 113 1.26 -9.99 -6.07
CA LEU A 113 2.61 -10.54 -6.00
C LEU A 113 2.62 -12.02 -6.37
N VAL A 114 3.41 -12.39 -7.38
CA VAL A 114 3.55 -13.80 -7.83
C VAL A 114 4.94 -14.37 -7.62
N ASN A 115 5.98 -13.54 -7.73
CA ASN A 115 7.38 -13.96 -7.60
C ASN A 115 8.23 -12.87 -6.91
N SER A 116 7.76 -12.39 -5.76
CA SER A 116 8.49 -11.40 -4.96
C SER A 116 9.75 -12.03 -4.35
N SER A 117 10.78 -11.21 -4.11
CA SER A 117 12.06 -11.66 -3.55
C SER A 117 12.66 -10.61 -2.60
N GLY A 118 13.82 -10.93 -2.03
CA GLY A 118 14.54 -10.13 -1.04
C GLY A 118 14.40 -10.69 0.38
N ILE A 119 15.08 -10.05 1.33
CA ILE A 119 15.02 -10.41 2.76
C ILE A 119 13.57 -10.43 3.27
N CYS A 120 12.76 -9.52 2.75
CA CYS A 120 11.34 -9.39 3.08
C CYS A 120 10.47 -9.47 1.82
N ALA A 121 10.52 -10.61 1.16
CA ALA A 121 9.62 -10.91 0.05
C ALA A 121 8.15 -10.82 0.50
N GLY A 122 7.30 -10.25 -0.36
CA GLY A 122 5.86 -10.29 -0.12
C GLY A 122 5.30 -11.68 -0.39
N ALA A 123 4.22 -12.02 0.32
CA ALA A 123 3.53 -13.30 0.20
C ALA A 123 2.93 -13.45 -1.21
N VAL A 124 3.06 -14.64 -1.78
CA VAL A 124 2.43 -14.97 -3.07
C VAL A 124 0.91 -14.82 -2.96
N GLY A 125 0.30 -14.20 -3.97
CA GLY A 125 -1.13 -13.89 -4.03
C GLY A 125 -1.53 -12.63 -3.25
N SER A 126 -0.63 -12.04 -2.46
CA SER A 126 -0.93 -10.82 -1.70
C SER A 126 -0.85 -9.56 -2.58
N LYS A 127 -1.55 -8.51 -2.14
CA LYS A 127 -1.46 -7.19 -2.76
C LYS A 127 -0.22 -6.44 -2.26
N ASN A 128 0.51 -5.86 -3.19
CA ASN A 128 1.47 -4.80 -2.92
C ASN A 128 0.88 -3.46 -3.35
N ASN A 129 0.30 -2.72 -2.40
CA ASN A 129 -0.31 -1.41 -2.68
C ASN A 129 0.78 -0.35 -2.80
N PHE A 130 0.60 0.59 -3.71
CA PHE A 130 1.51 1.71 -3.87
C PHE A 130 0.76 2.98 -4.25
N GLY A 131 1.42 4.11 -4.00
CA GLY A 131 1.02 5.41 -4.51
C GLY A 131 2.22 6.31 -4.54
N PHE A 132 2.35 7.15 -5.57
CA PHE A 132 3.46 8.08 -5.69
C PHE A 132 3.10 9.34 -6.47
N ASN A 133 3.96 10.34 -6.29
CA ASN A 133 4.11 11.45 -7.20
C ASN A 133 5.56 11.91 -7.20
N VAL A 134 6.09 12.26 -8.36
CA VAL A 134 7.45 12.79 -8.50
C VAL A 134 7.48 13.87 -9.58
N LYS A 135 8.13 14.99 -9.29
CA LYS A 135 8.36 16.09 -10.24
C LYS A 135 9.58 16.90 -9.87
N TYR A 136 10.09 17.65 -10.82
CA TYR A 136 11.02 18.72 -10.52
C TYR A 136 10.31 19.95 -9.97
N ASN A 137 11.02 20.73 -9.15
CA ASN A 137 10.61 22.08 -8.81
C ASN A 137 10.60 22.98 -10.06
N LYS A 138 10.01 24.17 -9.96
CA LYS A 138 9.88 25.12 -11.09
C LYS A 138 11.23 25.49 -11.73
N SER A 139 12.30 25.48 -10.94
CA SER A 139 13.66 25.79 -11.40
C SER A 139 14.39 24.59 -12.00
N LEU A 140 13.78 23.41 -12.03
CA LEU A 140 14.37 22.15 -12.51
C LEU A 140 15.67 21.72 -11.80
N THR A 141 15.88 22.22 -10.58
CA THR A 141 17.09 21.97 -9.79
C THR A 141 16.90 20.90 -8.73
N ASN A 142 15.67 20.71 -8.25
CA ASN A 142 15.39 19.79 -7.15
C ASN A 142 14.25 18.86 -7.50
N LEU A 143 14.46 17.57 -7.31
CA LEU A 143 13.43 16.56 -7.42
C LEU A 143 12.61 16.52 -6.13
N GLN A 144 11.28 16.54 -6.28
CA GLN A 144 10.33 16.53 -5.18
C GLN A 144 9.30 15.44 -5.41
N GLY A 145 8.83 14.85 -4.33
CA GLY A 145 7.85 13.80 -4.42
C GLY A 145 7.76 12.96 -3.17
N ASN A 146 6.87 12.00 -3.25
CA ASN A 146 6.58 11.07 -2.18
C ASN A 146 6.08 9.77 -2.80
N MET A 147 6.43 8.65 -2.17
CA MET A 147 5.87 7.34 -2.46
C MET A 147 5.58 6.61 -1.15
N ASN A 148 4.45 5.91 -1.15
CA ASN A 148 3.99 5.04 -0.08
C ASN A 148 3.73 3.64 -0.65
N ILE A 149 4.30 2.60 -0.03
CA ILE A 149 4.16 1.20 -0.44
C ILE A 149 3.73 0.38 0.76
N ILE A 150 2.80 -0.55 0.59
CA ILE A 150 2.40 -1.55 1.58
C ILE A 150 2.70 -2.95 1.04
N ILE A 151 3.43 -3.75 1.80
CA ILE A 151 3.81 -5.13 1.47
C ILE A 151 3.27 -6.05 2.56
N ARG A 152 2.62 -7.14 2.16
CA ARG A 152 2.17 -8.20 3.07
C ARG A 152 3.11 -9.39 2.90
N SER A 153 3.81 -9.77 3.96
CA SER A 153 4.79 -10.87 3.97
C SER A 153 4.22 -12.04 4.77
N SER A 154 4.51 -13.27 4.34
CA SER A 154 4.14 -14.50 5.07
C SER A 154 5.12 -14.80 6.23
N GLN A 155 6.23 -14.05 6.30
CA GLN A 155 7.24 -14.16 7.35
C GLN A 155 7.54 -12.81 8.00
N SER A 156 8.14 -12.85 9.18
CA SER A 156 8.58 -11.63 9.86
C SER A 156 10.01 -11.29 9.47
N CYS A 157 10.18 -10.03 9.08
CA CYS A 157 11.44 -9.33 8.87
C CYS A 157 11.69 -8.31 9.99
N THR A 158 10.86 -8.34 11.03
CA THR A 158 10.94 -7.50 12.21
C THR A 158 11.71 -8.27 13.28
N PRO A 159 12.85 -7.76 13.79
CA PRO A 159 13.64 -8.47 14.79
C PRO A 159 12.81 -8.85 16.03
N GLY A 160 12.96 -10.09 16.50
CA GLY A 160 12.24 -10.60 17.68
C GLY A 160 10.78 -10.99 17.44
N HIS A 161 10.30 -10.94 16.20
CA HIS A 161 8.95 -11.32 15.84
C HIS A 161 8.89 -12.51 14.86
N SER A 162 7.73 -13.14 14.79
CA SER A 162 7.44 -14.26 13.91
C SER A 162 6.07 -14.08 13.24
N GLY A 163 5.79 -14.97 12.28
CA GLY A 163 4.51 -15.01 11.54
C GLY A 163 4.37 -13.95 10.44
N PRO A 164 3.21 -13.91 9.76
CA PRO A 164 2.90 -12.92 8.75
C PRO A 164 2.97 -11.49 9.29
N ARG A 165 3.41 -10.56 8.45
CA ARG A 165 3.60 -9.14 8.82
C ARG A 165 3.28 -8.22 7.64
N VAL A 166 2.88 -7.00 7.97
CA VAL A 166 2.62 -5.93 7.00
C VAL A 166 3.65 -4.84 7.18
N TYR A 167 4.30 -4.47 6.08
CA TYR A 167 5.34 -3.46 6.06
C TYR A 167 4.93 -2.26 5.20
N GLN A 168 5.23 -1.07 5.70
CA GLN A 168 5.07 0.18 4.97
C GLN A 168 6.45 0.75 4.62
N ILE A 169 6.66 1.05 3.34
CA ILE A 169 7.82 1.82 2.87
C ILE A 169 7.35 3.23 2.54
N LYS A 170 8.02 4.24 3.08
CA LYS A 170 7.82 5.64 2.70
C LYS A 170 9.13 6.30 2.31
N THR A 171 9.13 6.99 1.19
CA THR A 171 10.29 7.76 0.72
C THR A 171 10.51 8.98 1.61
N ASN A 172 11.78 9.35 1.84
CA ASN A 172 12.16 10.51 2.63
C ASN A 172 12.89 11.59 1.79
N SER A 173 13.70 11.20 0.78
CA SER A 173 14.31 12.10 -0.19
C SER A 173 14.32 11.46 -1.58
N MET A 174 14.00 12.26 -2.60
CA MET A 174 14.08 11.82 -4.00
C MET A 174 15.48 12.07 -4.54
N ASP A 175 16.05 11.11 -5.27
CA ASP A 175 17.43 11.16 -5.74
C ASP A 175 17.51 11.48 -7.24
N ASN A 176 16.82 10.71 -8.08
CA ASN A 176 16.85 10.87 -9.53
C ASN A 176 15.51 10.51 -10.17
N LEU A 177 15.22 11.12 -11.32
CA LEU A 177 14.07 10.83 -12.17
C LEU A 177 14.51 10.86 -13.63
N THR A 178 14.12 9.83 -14.38
CA THR A 178 14.25 9.78 -15.84
C THR A 178 12.87 9.50 -16.42
N VAL A 179 12.49 10.28 -17.42
CA VAL A 179 11.18 10.20 -18.07
C VAL A 179 11.37 10.20 -19.58
N ASN A 180 10.72 9.27 -20.25
CA ASN A 180 10.46 9.30 -21.68
C ASN A 180 8.95 9.40 -21.90
N SER A 181 8.44 10.63 -21.96
CA SER A 181 7.01 10.90 -22.11
C SER A 181 6.45 10.48 -23.48
N SER A 182 7.30 10.27 -24.49
CA SER A 182 6.86 9.76 -25.79
C SER A 182 6.50 8.27 -25.75
N THR A 183 7.04 7.53 -24.77
CA THR A 183 6.79 6.10 -24.60
C THR A 183 6.15 5.76 -23.26
N GLY A 184 5.80 6.75 -22.42
CA GLY A 184 5.23 6.51 -21.10
C GLY A 184 6.20 5.88 -20.08
N VAL A 185 7.49 5.81 -20.36
CA VAL A 185 8.46 5.11 -19.50
C VAL A 185 9.07 6.07 -18.49
N ALA A 186 9.11 5.67 -17.22
CA ALA A 186 9.81 6.42 -16.19
C ALA A 186 10.62 5.52 -15.24
N THR A 187 11.68 6.07 -14.68
CA THR A 187 12.43 5.46 -13.58
C THR A 187 12.77 6.52 -12.56
N PHE A 188 12.56 6.24 -11.28
CA PHE A 188 13.06 7.10 -10.23
C PHE A 188 13.74 6.30 -9.12
N THR A 189 14.63 6.99 -8.40
CA THR A 189 15.29 6.48 -7.21
C THR A 189 15.11 7.46 -6.05
N SER A 190 15.09 6.92 -4.84
CA SER A 190 14.90 7.69 -3.63
C SER A 190 15.48 6.98 -2.42
N LYS A 191 15.70 7.71 -1.34
CA LYS A 191 15.86 7.13 0.00
C LYS A 191 14.50 6.86 0.64
N ALA A 192 14.42 5.75 1.38
CA ALA A 192 13.18 5.33 2.01
C ALA A 192 13.36 4.67 3.37
N ASN A 193 12.36 4.85 4.23
CA ASN A 193 12.26 4.22 5.54
C ASN A 193 11.20 3.12 5.52
N ILE A 194 11.38 2.13 6.40
CA ILE A 194 10.52 0.95 6.49
C ILE A 194 9.93 0.89 7.91
N ARG A 195 8.63 0.58 8.02
CA ARG A 195 7.94 0.32 9.28
C ARG A 195 7.16 -0.98 9.20
N ASP A 196 7.17 -1.77 10.27
CA ASP A 196 6.16 -2.80 10.50
C ASP A 196 4.88 -2.11 10.98
N ILE A 197 3.79 -2.28 10.23
CA ILE A 197 2.47 -1.69 10.50
C ILE A 197 1.41 -2.78 10.76
N THR A 198 1.85 -3.99 11.12
CA THR A 198 0.97 -5.13 11.40
C THR A 198 -0.07 -4.77 12.47
N ASP A 199 0.40 -4.19 13.57
CA ASP A 199 -0.43 -3.52 14.58
C ASP A 199 -0.47 -2.01 14.28
N PRO A 200 -1.62 -1.46 13.83
CA PRO A 200 -1.74 -0.04 13.50
C PRO A 200 -1.58 0.92 14.69
N TYR A 201 -1.72 0.43 15.93
CA TYR A 201 -1.54 1.24 17.13
C TYR A 201 -0.10 1.22 17.65
N ASN A 202 0.68 0.20 17.28
CA ASN A 202 2.07 0.03 17.70
C ASN A 202 3.00 -0.21 16.50
N PRO A 203 3.08 0.72 15.53
CA PRO A 203 3.97 0.56 14.38
C PRO A 203 5.44 0.59 14.81
N ILE A 204 6.24 -0.35 14.30
CA ILE A 204 7.66 -0.53 14.67
C ILE A 204 8.56 -0.02 13.54
N PRO A 205 9.34 1.06 13.75
CA PRO A 205 10.36 1.48 12.79
C PRO A 205 11.47 0.42 12.62
N LEU A 206 11.86 0.15 11.37
CA LEU A 206 12.96 -0.78 11.07
C LEU A 206 14.26 -0.04 10.72
N ASP A 207 14.74 0.81 11.61
CA ASP A 207 15.85 1.74 11.34
C ASP A 207 17.19 1.06 10.99
N ALA A 208 17.37 -0.19 11.41
CA ALA A 208 18.52 -1.02 11.06
C ALA A 208 18.58 -1.34 9.56
N VAL A 209 17.44 -1.41 8.88
CA VAL A 209 17.32 -1.69 7.44
C VAL A 209 16.74 -0.53 6.62
N GLY A 210 16.21 0.50 7.30
CA GLY A 210 15.69 1.75 6.72
C GLY A 210 16.78 2.67 6.18
N ASN A 211 16.37 3.87 5.75
CA ASN A 211 17.15 4.81 4.95
C ASN A 211 17.88 4.15 3.75
N GLY A 212 17.25 3.11 3.21
CA GLY A 212 17.75 2.34 2.09
C GLY A 212 17.46 3.02 0.76
N THR A 213 17.94 2.44 -0.33
CA THR A 213 17.66 2.93 -1.68
C THR A 213 16.42 2.22 -2.22
N LEU A 214 15.46 2.99 -2.70
CA LEU A 214 14.30 2.53 -3.46
C LEU A 214 14.54 2.87 -4.93
N ARG A 215 14.23 1.94 -5.82
CA ARG A 215 14.13 2.16 -7.26
C ARG A 215 12.77 1.69 -7.75
N VAL A 216 12.16 2.52 -8.57
CA VAL A 216 10.92 2.21 -9.26
C VAL A 216 11.15 2.39 -10.74
N THR A 217 10.75 1.40 -11.54
CA THR A 217 10.65 1.49 -12.99
C THR A 217 9.17 1.32 -13.35
N MET A 218 8.71 2.02 -14.37
CA MET A 218 7.32 1.95 -14.79
C MET A 218 7.12 2.28 -16.26
N ASP A 219 6.00 1.80 -16.76
CA ASP A 219 5.50 2.04 -18.11
C ASP A 219 4.00 2.38 -18.04
N ASP A 220 3.67 3.61 -18.42
CA ASP A 220 2.30 4.11 -18.65
C ASP A 220 1.90 3.78 -20.09
N ASN A 221 1.06 2.75 -20.23
CA ASN A 221 0.59 2.23 -21.50
C ASN A 221 -0.84 2.71 -21.83
N GLY A 222 -1.18 3.90 -21.33
CA GLY A 222 -2.39 4.63 -21.66
C GLY A 222 -3.57 4.38 -20.70
N GLU A 223 -4.58 5.24 -20.82
CA GLU A 223 -5.74 5.22 -19.93
C GLU A 223 -6.71 4.06 -20.21
N PRO A 224 -7.37 3.50 -19.18
CA PRO A 224 -7.34 3.89 -17.76
C PRO A 224 -6.32 3.08 -16.93
N GLY A 225 -5.13 2.81 -17.47
CA GLY A 225 -4.03 2.14 -16.77
C GLY A 225 -4.07 0.61 -16.81
N LYS A 226 -4.94 0.04 -17.65
CA LYS A 226 -5.14 -1.42 -17.74
C LYS A 226 -3.89 -2.17 -18.22
N ASN A 227 -3.03 -1.48 -18.98
CA ASN A 227 -1.80 -2.05 -19.55
C ASN A 227 -0.54 -1.56 -18.83
N ASP A 228 -0.70 -0.75 -17.77
CA ASP A 228 0.42 -0.15 -17.07
C ASP A 228 1.21 -1.21 -16.32
N THR A 229 2.52 -1.02 -16.26
CA THR A 229 3.40 -1.92 -15.53
C THR A 229 4.33 -1.16 -14.61
N ILE A 230 4.67 -1.78 -13.47
CA ILE A 230 5.59 -1.19 -12.48
C ILE A 230 6.46 -2.26 -11.86
N GLY A 231 7.72 -1.92 -11.62
CA GLY A 231 8.71 -2.71 -10.90
C GLY A 231 9.22 -1.92 -9.70
N ILE A 232 9.20 -2.53 -8.51
CA ILE A 232 9.60 -1.88 -7.26
C ILE A 232 10.73 -2.70 -6.63
N THR A 233 11.85 -2.04 -6.35
CA THR A 233 12.99 -2.65 -5.64
C THR A 233 13.42 -1.77 -4.49
N MET A 234 13.53 -2.37 -3.30
CA MET A 234 14.07 -1.73 -2.11
C MET A 234 15.34 -2.47 -1.68
N TRP A 235 16.45 -1.75 -1.60
CA TRP A 235 17.67 -2.20 -0.94
C TRP A 235 17.76 -1.57 0.44
N ASN A 236 18.21 -2.34 1.43
CA ASN A 236 18.52 -1.79 2.74
C ASN A 236 19.82 -0.96 2.68
N LYS A 237 20.10 -0.17 3.73
CA LYS A 237 21.31 0.67 3.79
C LYS A 237 22.63 -0.11 3.77
N ALA A 238 22.61 -1.43 4.02
CA ALA A 238 23.77 -2.30 3.92
C ALA A 238 23.97 -2.87 2.49
N GLY A 239 23.13 -2.50 1.53
CA GLY A 239 23.22 -2.91 0.12
C GLY A 239 22.48 -4.22 -0.22
N GLY A 240 21.95 -4.93 0.77
CA GLY A 240 21.15 -6.14 0.55
C GLY A 240 19.78 -5.81 -0.01
N MET A 241 19.29 -6.62 -0.96
CA MET A 241 17.93 -6.48 -1.48
C MET A 241 16.92 -6.84 -0.39
N TRP A 242 16.18 -5.83 0.08
CA TRP A 242 15.16 -6.01 1.10
C TRP A 242 13.84 -6.47 0.48
N PHE A 243 13.43 -5.90 -0.65
CA PHE A 243 12.23 -6.29 -1.37
C PHE A 243 12.39 -6.11 -2.88
N SER A 244 11.81 -7.02 -3.66
CA SER A 244 11.56 -6.92 -5.08
C SER A 244 10.12 -7.35 -5.36
N SER A 245 9.38 -6.56 -6.14
CA SER A 245 7.99 -6.88 -6.49
C SER A 245 7.87 -8.11 -7.38
N ARG A 246 8.86 -8.36 -8.25
CA ARG A 246 8.93 -9.53 -9.11
C ARG A 246 10.37 -9.77 -9.57
N TRP A 247 11.00 -10.84 -9.10
CA TRP A 247 12.39 -11.15 -9.40
C TRP A 247 12.50 -12.19 -10.53
N ASP A 248 13.39 -11.99 -11.50
CA ASP A 248 13.65 -12.94 -12.59
C ASP A 248 14.89 -13.83 -12.38
N GLY A 249 15.57 -13.68 -11.24
CA GLY A 249 16.87 -14.29 -10.96
C GLY A 249 18.02 -13.28 -10.98
N THR A 250 17.86 -12.17 -11.69
CA THR A 250 18.92 -11.16 -11.90
C THR A 250 18.48 -9.73 -11.61
N ARG A 251 17.19 -9.41 -11.80
CA ARG A 251 16.64 -8.08 -11.60
C ARG A 251 15.16 -8.14 -11.24
N THR A 252 14.66 -7.02 -10.73
CA THR A 252 13.22 -6.77 -10.66
C THR A 252 12.71 -6.51 -12.08
N VAL A 253 11.68 -7.24 -12.47
CA VAL A 253 10.95 -7.03 -13.72
C VAL A 253 9.60 -6.38 -13.43
N GLU A 254 9.15 -5.55 -14.35
CA GLU A 254 7.86 -4.89 -14.23
C GLU A 254 6.73 -5.91 -14.32
N GLN A 255 5.63 -5.61 -13.65
CA GLN A 255 4.43 -6.41 -13.68
C GLN A 255 3.22 -5.52 -13.94
N LEU A 256 2.26 -6.07 -14.69
CA LEU A 256 0.94 -5.49 -14.87
C LEU A 256 0.29 -5.14 -13.53
N LEU A 257 -0.34 -3.98 -13.47
CA LEU A 257 -1.15 -3.58 -12.32
C LEU A 257 -2.30 -4.56 -12.10
N GLY A 258 -2.53 -4.94 -10.84
CA GLY A 258 -3.77 -5.62 -10.43
C GLY A 258 -4.96 -4.66 -10.40
N GLY A 259 -4.69 -3.36 -10.31
CA GLY A 259 -5.64 -2.27 -10.44
C GLY A 259 -4.99 -0.94 -10.06
N GLY A 260 -5.54 0.16 -10.57
CA GLY A 260 -4.95 1.49 -10.43
C GLY A 260 -4.64 2.13 -11.78
N ASN A 261 -3.81 3.17 -11.77
CA ASN A 261 -3.38 3.90 -12.95
C ASN A 261 -2.01 4.54 -12.70
N LEU A 262 -1.20 4.65 -13.75
CA LEU A 262 0.01 5.46 -13.81
C LEU A 262 -0.21 6.63 -14.77
N GLN A 263 0.53 7.71 -14.55
CA GLN A 263 0.60 8.85 -15.45
C GLN A 263 2.06 9.23 -15.60
N VAL A 264 2.57 9.19 -16.83
CA VAL A 264 3.92 9.64 -17.15
C VAL A 264 3.83 10.77 -18.17
N ARG A 265 3.94 12.02 -17.69
CA ARG A 265 3.78 13.23 -18.49
C ARG A 265 4.92 14.23 -18.32
#